data_AF-A0A818USS6-F1
#
_entry.id   AF-A0A818USS6-F1
#
_cell.length_a   1.000
_cell.length_b   1.000
_cell.length_c   1.000
_cell.angle_alpha   90.00
_cell.angle_beta   90.00
_cell.angle_gamma   90.00
#
_symmetry.space_group_name_H-M   'P 1'
#
loop_
_entity.id
_entity.type
_entity.pdbx_description
1 polymer ?
#
loop_
_entity_poly.entity_id
_entity_poly.type
_entity_poly.pdbx_seq_one_letter_code
_entity_poly.pdbx_strand_id
1 'polypeptide(L)'
;DVNHFNDVWLQKIRTDAGDNYRIKANNLKKILKNITDYYSEILGQSLVDFQMPDLNMIAETTDETELSRLLQLVLGCAVSCDRKQYYIEHIMLLEESVQHVLMNAIQELMVKEIRKNNEEYSELGDQLKHALEELNRVVEAKEEIEHRCRELDLQISTLQDDKFGLIQETTRLNERLQQYENAEDAESIPRSRYKTLQERIQSQQEEIFKLETTLQDYRAKLDVLQIKLNEKDIIISTKTSEINAMEERYVQYLEKAKMVLRQMDPRNSNSISHQEIQLLKKQIDEKDRRIKELEKDYEKMKAIREDQEKLLISAWYSLGSTFQRREFEERLKSHENQSFLAKQRTIPTTRKQLPPDPSNSSTNGTNKTSKR
;
A
#
# COMPACT_ATOMS: atom_id res chain seq x y z
N ASP A 1 28.09 -22.92 -126.97
CA ASP A 1 29.18 -23.51 -126.16
C ASP A 1 29.80 -24.68 -126.94
N VAL A 2 31.11 -24.68 -127.17
CA VAL A 2 31.82 -25.72 -127.94
C VAL A 2 32.09 -26.97 -127.10
N ASN A 3 32.06 -26.87 -125.77
CA ASN A 3 32.26 -28.03 -124.88
C ASN A 3 31.01 -28.93 -124.92
N HIS A 4 29.82 -28.34 -124.74
CA HIS A 4 28.54 -29.07 -124.76
C HIS A 4 28.04 -29.39 -126.17
N PHE A 5 28.10 -28.44 -127.10
CA PHE A 5 27.70 -28.62 -128.51
C PHE A 5 28.94 -28.91 -129.38
N ASN A 6 29.68 -29.97 -129.02
CA ASN A 6 30.92 -30.36 -129.68
C ASN A 6 30.71 -31.11 -131.01
N ASP A 7 31.79 -31.26 -131.79
CA ASP A 7 31.77 -31.91 -133.10
C ASP A 7 31.29 -33.38 -133.06
N VAL A 8 31.55 -34.11 -131.96
CA VAL A 8 31.10 -35.50 -131.78
C VAL A 8 29.58 -35.57 -131.62
N TRP A 9 28.96 -34.56 -131.01
CA TRP A 9 27.52 -34.40 -131.00
C TRP A 9 27.01 -33.96 -132.38
N LEU A 10 27.67 -32.99 -133.03
CA LEU A 10 27.24 -32.45 -134.32
C LEU A 10 27.22 -33.52 -135.44
N GLN A 11 28.17 -34.45 -135.44
CA GLN A 11 28.20 -35.62 -136.34
C GLN A 11 26.96 -36.53 -136.23
N LYS A 12 26.18 -36.44 -135.15
CA LYS A 12 24.91 -37.19 -134.99
C LYS A 12 23.76 -36.54 -135.77
N ILE A 13 23.91 -35.32 -136.28
CA ILE A 13 22.93 -34.58 -137.07
C ILE A 13 23.17 -34.86 -138.57
N ARG A 14 22.14 -35.34 -139.27
CA ARG A 14 22.25 -35.68 -140.70
C ARG A 14 22.00 -34.45 -141.58
N THR A 15 22.99 -34.06 -142.39
CA THR A 15 22.89 -32.94 -143.33
C THR A 15 22.22 -33.32 -144.66
N ASP A 16 22.14 -34.61 -144.98
CA ASP A 16 21.58 -35.17 -146.22
C ASP A 16 20.04 -35.34 -146.18
N ALA A 17 19.34 -34.51 -145.42
CA ALA A 17 17.91 -34.69 -145.15
C ALA A 17 16.99 -34.41 -146.36
N GLY A 18 17.36 -33.45 -147.23
CA GLY A 18 16.50 -33.01 -148.34
C GLY A 18 15.08 -32.67 -147.87
N ASP A 19 14.07 -33.18 -148.57
CA ASP A 19 12.65 -33.05 -148.20
C ASP A 19 12.14 -34.16 -147.27
N ASN A 20 13.03 -35.03 -146.76
CA ASN A 20 12.63 -36.14 -145.90
C ASN A 20 12.33 -35.66 -144.47
N TYR A 21 11.07 -35.33 -144.21
CA TYR A 21 10.56 -34.87 -142.91
C TYR A 21 10.97 -35.79 -141.74
N ARG A 22 11.10 -37.11 -141.95
CA ARG A 22 11.50 -38.05 -140.88
C ARG A 22 12.95 -37.84 -140.43
N ILE A 23 13.83 -37.46 -141.35
CA ILE A 23 15.23 -37.11 -141.02
C ILE A 23 15.26 -35.75 -140.33
N LYS A 24 14.48 -34.76 -140.82
CA LYS A 24 14.32 -33.45 -140.17
C LYS A 24 13.83 -33.59 -138.72
N ALA A 25 12.73 -34.30 -138.48
CA ALA A 25 12.18 -34.55 -137.15
C ALA A 25 13.16 -35.26 -136.20
N ASN A 26 13.95 -36.21 -136.70
CA ASN A 26 14.97 -36.90 -135.89
C ASN A 26 16.13 -35.98 -135.52
N ASN A 27 16.60 -35.14 -136.45
CA ASN A 27 17.60 -34.11 -136.16
C ASN A 27 17.08 -33.10 -135.13
N LEU A 28 15.86 -32.59 -135.30
CA LEU A 28 15.22 -31.66 -134.37
C LEU A 28 15.08 -32.27 -132.97
N LYS A 29 14.75 -33.56 -132.84
CA LYS A 29 14.69 -34.27 -131.54
C LYS A 29 16.05 -34.31 -130.83
N LYS A 30 17.14 -34.49 -131.58
CA LYS A 30 18.51 -34.44 -131.04
C LYS A 30 18.92 -33.02 -130.64
N ILE A 31 18.52 -32.01 -131.41
CA ILE A 31 18.75 -30.59 -131.14
C ILE A 31 18.01 -30.17 -129.86
N LEU A 32 16.69 -30.35 -129.80
CA LEU A 32 15.88 -30.00 -128.62
C LEU A 32 16.40 -30.72 -127.38
N LYS A 33 16.68 -32.03 -127.46
CA LYS A 33 17.23 -32.76 -126.31
C LYS A 33 18.53 -32.12 -125.79
N ASN A 34 19.52 -31.88 -126.65
CA ASN A 34 20.82 -31.36 -126.19
C ASN A 34 20.71 -29.93 -125.63
N ILE A 35 19.72 -29.16 -126.09
CA ILE A 35 19.34 -27.86 -125.54
C ILE A 35 18.73 -28.02 -124.15
N THR A 36 17.73 -28.90 -123.97
CA THR A 36 17.14 -29.17 -122.66
C THR A 36 18.19 -29.68 -121.66
N ASP A 37 19.05 -30.62 -122.08
CA ASP A 37 20.17 -31.12 -121.29
C ASP A 37 21.11 -29.97 -120.88
N TYR A 38 21.40 -29.00 -121.77
CA TYR A 38 22.21 -27.80 -121.46
C TYR A 38 21.56 -26.91 -120.39
N TYR A 39 20.25 -26.68 -120.49
CA TYR A 39 19.51 -25.89 -119.49
C TYR A 39 19.56 -26.54 -118.11
N SER A 40 19.37 -27.85 -118.00
CA SER A 40 19.38 -28.55 -116.71
C SER A 40 20.78 -28.79 -116.15
N GLU A 41 21.75 -29.21 -116.98
CA GLU A 41 23.06 -29.69 -116.51
C GLU A 41 24.10 -28.58 -116.41
N ILE A 42 24.02 -27.55 -117.27
CA ILE A 42 25.03 -26.47 -117.34
C ILE A 42 24.48 -25.15 -116.79
N LEU A 43 23.26 -24.76 -117.15
CA LEU A 43 22.66 -23.51 -116.69
C LEU A 43 21.97 -23.63 -115.32
N GLY A 44 21.62 -24.85 -114.88
CA GLY A 44 20.89 -25.10 -113.65
C GLY A 44 19.45 -24.54 -113.64
N GLN A 45 18.90 -24.24 -114.81
CA GLN A 45 17.60 -23.58 -115.00
C GLN A 45 16.50 -24.58 -115.34
N SER A 46 15.29 -24.35 -114.81
CA SER A 46 14.16 -25.26 -114.98
C SER A 46 13.18 -24.78 -116.05
N LEU A 47 13.02 -25.56 -117.13
CA LEU A 47 12.10 -25.26 -118.23
C LEU A 47 10.65 -25.76 -118.00
N VAL A 48 10.26 -26.08 -116.76
CA VAL A 48 8.95 -26.69 -116.41
C VAL A 48 7.75 -25.91 -116.94
N ASP A 49 7.88 -24.59 -117.03
CA ASP A 49 6.81 -23.65 -117.36
C ASP A 49 6.89 -23.09 -118.80
N PHE A 50 7.78 -23.65 -119.64
CA PHE A 50 7.97 -23.27 -121.04
C PHE A 50 7.18 -24.19 -121.99
N GLN A 51 6.55 -23.63 -123.01
CA GLN A 51 5.83 -24.40 -124.03
C GLN A 51 6.82 -25.06 -125.00
N MET A 52 7.01 -26.37 -124.87
CA MET A 52 7.94 -27.12 -125.73
C MET A 52 7.48 -27.12 -127.20
N PRO A 53 8.39 -26.91 -128.17
CA PRO A 53 8.03 -26.81 -129.59
C PRO A 53 7.60 -28.16 -130.19
N ASP A 54 6.55 -28.17 -131.02
CA ASP A 54 6.17 -29.38 -131.78
C ASP A 54 7.11 -29.61 -132.97
N LEU A 55 8.05 -30.52 -132.77
CA LEU A 55 9.08 -30.87 -133.74
C LEU A 55 8.55 -31.57 -135.01
N ASN A 56 7.32 -32.11 -135.00
CA ASN A 56 6.71 -32.68 -136.20
C ASN A 56 6.15 -31.58 -137.09
N MET A 57 5.51 -30.56 -136.51
CA MET A 57 5.03 -29.37 -137.24
C MET A 57 6.20 -28.64 -137.93
N ILE A 58 7.33 -28.44 -137.22
CA ILE A 58 8.54 -27.88 -137.84
C ILE A 58 9.06 -28.76 -139.00
N ALA A 59 9.00 -30.09 -138.85
CA ALA A 59 9.56 -31.02 -139.83
C ALA A 59 8.68 -31.25 -141.08
N GLU A 60 7.36 -31.22 -140.93
CA GLU A 60 6.37 -31.54 -141.97
C GLU A 60 5.84 -30.29 -142.67
N THR A 61 5.44 -29.26 -141.92
CA THR A 61 4.81 -28.04 -142.47
C THR A 61 5.73 -26.81 -142.45
N THR A 62 6.89 -26.89 -141.79
CA THR A 62 7.79 -25.73 -141.55
C THR A 62 7.05 -24.63 -140.78
N ASP A 63 6.33 -25.00 -139.72
CA ASP A 63 5.59 -24.04 -138.89
C ASP A 63 6.52 -23.00 -138.24
N GLU A 64 6.28 -21.72 -138.55
CA GLU A 64 7.09 -20.60 -138.07
C GLU A 64 6.96 -20.36 -136.56
N THR A 65 5.81 -20.70 -135.96
CA THR A 65 5.55 -20.50 -134.52
C THR A 65 6.32 -21.52 -133.70
N GLU A 66 6.25 -22.80 -134.08
CA GLU A 66 7.01 -23.86 -133.42
C GLU A 66 8.51 -23.71 -133.65
N LEU A 67 8.93 -23.25 -134.85
CA LEU A 67 10.31 -22.91 -135.12
C LEU A 67 10.79 -21.74 -134.26
N SER A 68 9.97 -20.69 -134.08
CA SER A 68 10.27 -19.55 -133.21
C SER A 68 10.51 -19.99 -131.76
N ARG A 69 9.66 -20.88 -131.21
CA ARG A 69 9.87 -21.47 -129.86
C ARG A 69 11.19 -22.25 -129.74
N LEU A 70 11.56 -23.02 -130.76
CA LEU A 70 12.84 -23.73 -130.77
C LEU A 70 14.03 -22.74 -130.82
N LEU A 71 13.93 -21.67 -131.61
CA LEU A 71 14.93 -20.61 -131.68
C LEU A 71 15.01 -19.78 -130.39
N GLN A 72 13.90 -19.57 -129.68
CA GLN A 72 13.84 -18.91 -128.38
C GLN A 72 14.65 -19.68 -127.33
N LEU A 73 14.59 -21.02 -127.31
CA LEU A 73 15.46 -21.83 -126.45
C LEU A 73 16.95 -21.70 -126.84
N VAL A 74 17.28 -21.65 -128.13
CA VAL A 74 18.68 -21.40 -128.59
C VAL A 74 19.16 -20.01 -128.17
N LEU A 75 18.31 -18.99 -128.29
CA LEU A 75 18.57 -17.62 -127.84
C LEU A 75 18.81 -17.57 -126.33
N GLY A 76 17.96 -18.23 -125.54
CA GLY A 76 18.12 -18.34 -124.09
C GLY A 76 19.43 -19.03 -123.69
N CYS A 77 19.82 -20.13 -124.36
CA CYS A 77 21.15 -20.72 -124.18
C CYS A 77 22.28 -19.71 -124.50
N ALA A 78 22.14 -18.93 -125.58
CA ALA A 78 23.16 -17.97 -126.00
C ALA A 78 23.34 -16.82 -124.98
N VAL A 79 22.25 -16.28 -124.42
CA VAL A 79 22.30 -15.19 -123.42
C VAL A 79 22.55 -15.66 -121.98
N SER A 80 22.46 -16.96 -121.70
CA SER A 80 22.77 -17.54 -120.38
C SER A 80 24.18 -18.17 -120.28
N CYS A 81 24.82 -18.54 -121.40
CA CYS A 81 26.14 -19.21 -121.39
C CYS A 81 27.32 -18.33 -120.92
N ASP A 82 28.49 -18.92 -120.69
CA ASP A 82 29.73 -18.22 -120.30
C ASP A 82 30.11 -17.06 -121.23
N ARG A 83 29.84 -17.21 -122.54
CA ARG A 83 30.11 -16.19 -123.57
C ARG A 83 28.91 -15.28 -123.86
N LYS A 84 27.90 -15.22 -122.97
CA LYS A 84 26.70 -14.41 -123.15
C LYS A 84 26.95 -12.98 -123.56
N GLN A 85 28.00 -12.35 -123.03
CA GLN A 85 28.37 -10.97 -123.35
C GLN A 85 28.56 -10.77 -124.86
N TYR A 86 29.24 -11.70 -125.54
CA TYR A 86 29.42 -11.66 -126.99
C TYR A 86 28.08 -11.67 -127.74
N TYR A 87 27.14 -12.52 -127.33
CA TYR A 87 25.83 -12.62 -127.96
C TYR A 87 24.94 -11.41 -127.65
N ILE A 88 24.96 -10.91 -126.42
CA ILE A 88 24.21 -9.72 -126.01
C ILE A 88 24.70 -8.48 -126.78
N GLU A 89 26.02 -8.29 -126.91
CA GLU A 89 26.59 -7.20 -127.72
C GLU A 89 26.18 -7.30 -129.19
N HIS A 90 26.12 -8.50 -129.77
CA HIS A 90 25.63 -8.69 -131.14
C HIS A 90 24.14 -8.38 -131.27
N ILE A 91 23.31 -8.72 -130.27
CA ILE A 91 21.88 -8.34 -130.24
C ILE A 91 21.76 -6.81 -130.24
N MET A 92 22.55 -6.10 -129.43
CA MET A 92 22.56 -4.63 -129.35
C MET A 92 23.01 -3.91 -130.64
N LEU A 93 23.59 -4.63 -131.61
CA LEU A 93 23.95 -4.10 -132.93
C LEU A 93 22.89 -4.35 -134.02
N LEU A 94 21.82 -5.09 -133.72
CA LEU A 94 20.70 -5.31 -134.63
C LEU A 94 19.78 -4.09 -134.70
N GLU A 95 18.84 -4.09 -135.65
CA GLU A 95 17.79 -3.07 -135.72
C GLU A 95 16.91 -3.10 -134.45
N GLU A 96 16.50 -1.93 -133.97
CA GLU A 96 15.68 -1.76 -132.76
C GLU A 96 14.41 -2.63 -132.76
N SER A 97 13.76 -2.79 -133.92
CA SER A 97 12.61 -3.67 -134.11
C SER A 97 12.90 -5.13 -133.76
N VAL A 98 14.08 -5.64 -134.16
CA VAL A 98 14.57 -6.99 -133.88
C VAL A 98 15.01 -7.12 -132.42
N GLN A 99 15.67 -6.09 -131.86
CA GLN A 99 16.07 -6.06 -130.45
C GLN A 99 14.87 -6.25 -129.51
N HIS A 100 13.76 -5.55 -129.77
CA HIS A 100 12.53 -5.68 -128.98
C HIS A 100 11.94 -7.10 -129.03
N VAL A 101 11.92 -7.74 -130.21
CA VAL A 101 11.43 -9.13 -130.36
C VAL A 101 12.31 -10.10 -129.56
N LEU A 102 13.63 -9.98 -129.66
CA LEU A 102 14.57 -10.84 -128.93
C LEU A 102 14.50 -10.58 -127.41
N MET A 103 14.36 -9.33 -126.98
CA MET A 103 14.22 -8.96 -125.57
C MET A 103 12.94 -9.55 -124.96
N ASN A 104 11.80 -9.48 -125.67
CA ASN A 104 10.55 -10.11 -125.23
C ASN A 104 10.70 -11.63 -125.11
N ALA A 105 11.34 -12.28 -126.09
CA ALA A 105 11.59 -13.72 -126.08
C ALA A 105 12.50 -14.18 -124.92
N ILE A 106 13.49 -13.35 -124.53
CA ILE A 106 14.35 -13.58 -123.35
C ILE A 106 13.58 -13.35 -122.05
N GLN A 107 12.76 -12.29 -121.98
CA GLN A 107 11.97 -11.98 -120.78
C GLN A 107 10.93 -13.06 -120.48
N GLU A 108 10.26 -13.60 -121.49
CA GLU A 108 9.30 -14.71 -121.34
C GLU A 108 9.97 -15.95 -120.69
N LEU A 109 11.23 -16.22 -121.01
CA LEU A 109 12.02 -17.29 -120.40
C LEU A 109 12.41 -17.02 -118.94
N MET A 110 12.60 -15.76 -118.53
CA MET A 110 13.19 -15.39 -117.22
C MET A 110 12.18 -14.88 -116.16
N VAL A 111 11.02 -14.35 -116.56
CA VAL A 111 10.13 -13.60 -115.64
C VAL A 111 9.45 -14.47 -114.57
N LYS A 112 9.25 -15.77 -114.80
CA LYS A 112 8.57 -16.66 -113.83
C LYS A 112 9.44 -17.03 -112.63
N GLU A 113 10.74 -17.23 -112.85
CA GLU A 113 11.71 -17.63 -111.81
C GLU A 113 11.89 -16.52 -110.76
N ILE A 114 11.86 -15.25 -111.19
CA ILE A 114 11.95 -14.06 -110.31
C ILE A 114 10.73 -13.94 -109.38
N ARG A 115 9.52 -14.28 -109.86
CA ARG A 115 8.30 -14.15 -109.05
C ARG A 115 8.27 -15.14 -107.89
N LYS A 116 8.61 -16.40 -108.16
CA LYS A 116 8.63 -17.46 -107.15
C LYS A 116 9.59 -17.13 -106.00
N ASN A 117 10.80 -16.66 -106.34
CA ASN A 117 11.79 -16.27 -105.33
C ASN A 117 11.27 -15.15 -104.40
N ASN A 118 10.56 -14.15 -104.94
CA ASN A 118 10.05 -13.04 -104.13
C ASN A 118 8.96 -13.46 -103.12
N GLU A 119 8.13 -14.45 -103.46
CA GLU A 119 7.12 -15.01 -102.55
C GLU A 119 7.79 -15.80 -101.41
N GLU A 120 8.78 -16.64 -101.73
CA GLU A 120 9.58 -17.39 -100.74
C GLU A 120 10.36 -16.45 -99.78
N TYR A 121 10.91 -15.34 -100.28
CA TYR A 121 11.56 -14.32 -99.44
C TYR A 121 10.59 -13.58 -98.51
N SER A 122 9.34 -13.36 -98.94
CA SER A 122 8.32 -12.70 -98.12
C SER A 122 7.88 -13.60 -96.96
N GLU A 123 7.59 -14.88 -97.24
CA GLU A 123 7.17 -15.85 -96.22
C GLU A 123 8.27 -16.06 -95.17
N LEU A 124 9.53 -16.17 -95.60
CA LEU A 124 10.68 -16.28 -94.68
C LEU A 124 10.84 -15.02 -93.80
N GLY A 125 10.50 -13.84 -94.33
CA GLY A 125 10.50 -12.59 -93.57
C GLY A 125 9.44 -12.56 -92.45
N ASP A 126 8.23 -13.01 -92.74
CA ASP A 126 7.15 -13.10 -91.75
C ASP A 126 7.44 -14.17 -90.69
N GLN A 127 8.00 -15.31 -91.08
CA GLN A 127 8.45 -16.36 -90.14
C GLN A 127 9.57 -15.84 -89.21
N LEU A 128 10.55 -15.11 -89.75
CA LEU A 128 11.61 -14.49 -88.95
C LEU A 128 11.06 -13.45 -87.96
N LYS A 129 10.08 -12.65 -88.38
CA LYS A 129 9.41 -11.66 -87.53
C LYS A 129 8.65 -12.36 -86.38
N HIS A 130 7.88 -13.40 -86.67
CA HIS A 130 7.19 -14.19 -85.63
C HIS A 130 8.18 -14.78 -84.62
N ALA A 131 9.29 -15.37 -85.10
CA ALA A 131 10.32 -15.93 -84.24
C ALA A 131 10.99 -14.88 -83.34
N LEU A 132 11.18 -13.64 -83.83
CA LEU A 132 11.69 -12.53 -83.02
C LEU A 132 10.68 -12.06 -81.95
N GLU A 133 9.39 -11.96 -82.29
CA GLU A 133 8.34 -11.63 -81.33
C GLU A 133 8.19 -12.70 -80.24
N GLU A 134 8.27 -13.98 -80.60
CA GLU A 134 8.23 -15.11 -79.67
C GLU A 134 9.47 -15.17 -78.77
N LEU A 135 10.67 -14.95 -79.34
CA LEU A 135 11.91 -14.83 -78.57
C LEU A 135 11.83 -13.68 -77.56
N ASN A 136 11.29 -12.52 -77.94
CA ASN A 136 11.15 -11.38 -77.04
C ASN A 136 10.20 -11.69 -75.86
N ARG A 137 9.06 -12.34 -76.11
CA ARG A 137 8.15 -12.80 -75.04
C ARG A 137 8.82 -13.79 -74.08
N VAL A 138 9.65 -14.70 -74.60
CA VAL A 138 10.42 -15.64 -73.77
C VAL A 138 11.49 -14.93 -72.94
N VAL A 139 12.13 -13.90 -73.48
CA VAL A 139 13.08 -13.04 -72.74
C VAL A 139 12.38 -12.29 -71.62
N GLU A 140 11.24 -11.64 -71.88
CA GLU A 140 10.44 -10.93 -70.88
C GLU A 140 9.99 -11.88 -69.74
N ALA A 141 9.46 -13.05 -70.07
CA ALA A 141 9.06 -14.06 -69.09
C ALA A 141 10.25 -14.59 -68.26
N LYS A 142 11.42 -14.74 -68.88
CA LYS A 142 12.67 -15.11 -68.20
C LYS A 142 13.11 -14.02 -67.20
N GLU A 143 13.04 -12.75 -67.59
CA GLU A 143 13.40 -11.63 -66.72
C GLU A 143 12.45 -11.50 -65.52
N GLU A 144 11.15 -11.75 -65.70
CA GLU A 144 10.17 -11.79 -64.61
C GLU A 144 10.46 -12.92 -63.61
N ILE A 145 10.78 -14.13 -64.11
CA ILE A 145 11.18 -15.26 -63.26
C ILE A 145 12.49 -14.95 -62.53
N GLU A 146 13.49 -14.38 -63.20
CA GLU A 146 14.77 -13.97 -62.58
C GLU A 146 14.60 -12.84 -61.55
N HIS A 147 13.65 -11.94 -61.73
CA HIS A 147 13.25 -10.98 -60.70
C HIS A 147 12.65 -11.70 -59.50
N ARG A 148 11.69 -12.60 -59.73
CA ARG A 148 11.01 -13.33 -58.65
C ARG A 148 11.94 -14.27 -57.87
N CYS A 149 12.91 -14.90 -58.52
CA CYS A 149 13.96 -15.66 -57.85
C CYS A 149 14.77 -14.76 -56.90
N ARG A 150 15.24 -13.60 -57.37
CA ARG A 150 16.00 -12.65 -56.53
C ARG A 150 15.20 -12.13 -55.33
N GLU A 151 13.90 -11.90 -55.48
CA GLU A 151 13.02 -11.55 -54.34
C GLU A 151 12.93 -12.67 -53.31
N LEU A 152 12.79 -13.92 -53.76
CA LEU A 152 12.71 -15.09 -52.89
C LEU A 152 14.04 -15.37 -52.18
N ASP A 153 15.17 -15.22 -52.88
CA ASP A 153 16.51 -15.35 -52.30
C ASP A 153 16.73 -14.32 -51.18
N LEU A 154 16.30 -13.07 -51.40
CA LEU A 154 16.37 -12.02 -50.37
C LEU A 154 15.50 -12.37 -49.15
N GLN A 155 14.26 -12.85 -49.36
CA GLN A 155 13.38 -13.29 -48.28
C GLN A 155 13.97 -14.47 -47.49
N ILE A 156 14.58 -15.43 -48.19
CA ILE A 156 15.29 -16.57 -47.58
C ILE A 156 16.46 -16.05 -46.73
N SER A 157 17.25 -15.10 -47.23
CA SER A 157 18.33 -14.48 -46.45
C SER A 157 17.81 -13.83 -45.17
N THR A 158 16.78 -12.99 -45.25
CA THR A 158 16.21 -12.33 -44.06
C THR A 158 15.65 -13.33 -43.05
N LEU A 159 14.99 -14.40 -43.52
CA LEU A 159 14.47 -15.46 -42.63
C LEU A 159 15.60 -16.32 -42.03
N GLN A 160 16.74 -16.45 -42.71
CA GLN A 160 17.94 -17.11 -42.16
C GLN A 160 18.60 -16.25 -41.08
N ASP A 161 18.69 -14.93 -41.29
CA ASP A 161 19.22 -13.98 -40.30
C ASP A 161 18.31 -13.94 -39.05
N ASP A 162 16.99 -13.83 -39.22
CA ASP A 162 16.01 -13.89 -38.13
C ASP A 162 16.10 -15.23 -37.37
N LYS A 163 16.20 -16.36 -38.10
CA LYS A 163 16.40 -17.68 -37.50
C LYS A 163 17.70 -17.75 -36.71
N PHE A 164 18.79 -17.17 -37.21
CA PHE A 164 20.08 -17.13 -36.51
C PHE A 164 19.99 -16.27 -35.24
N GLY A 165 19.33 -15.11 -35.32
CA GLY A 165 19.03 -14.25 -34.17
C GLY A 165 18.20 -14.98 -33.10
N LEU A 166 17.13 -15.68 -33.50
CA LEU A 166 16.30 -16.49 -32.61
C LEU A 166 17.08 -17.66 -32.00
N ILE A 167 17.97 -18.31 -32.76
CA ILE A 167 18.86 -19.35 -32.22
C ILE A 167 19.83 -18.74 -31.19
N GLN A 168 20.42 -17.58 -31.46
CA GLN A 168 21.32 -16.90 -30.51
C GLN A 168 20.58 -16.47 -29.24
N GLU A 169 19.38 -15.90 -29.36
CA GLU A 169 18.51 -15.55 -28.23
C GLU A 169 18.14 -16.80 -27.42
N THR A 170 17.77 -17.90 -28.10
CA THR A 170 17.44 -19.19 -27.47
C THR A 170 18.65 -19.78 -26.75
N THR A 171 19.84 -19.77 -27.37
CA THR A 171 21.08 -20.21 -26.73
C THR A 171 21.42 -19.34 -25.53
N ARG A 172 21.30 -18.01 -25.62
CA ARG A 172 21.53 -17.09 -24.49
C ARG A 172 20.54 -17.29 -23.35
N LEU A 173 19.27 -17.54 -23.65
CA LEU A 173 18.24 -17.87 -22.66
C LEU A 173 18.50 -19.24 -22.03
N ASN A 174 18.92 -20.24 -22.82
CA ASN A 174 19.31 -21.56 -22.32
C ASN A 174 20.60 -21.50 -21.49
N GLU A 175 21.61 -20.74 -21.88
CA GLU A 175 22.82 -20.50 -21.07
C GLU A 175 22.47 -19.81 -19.76
N ARG A 176 21.52 -18.88 -19.76
CA ARG A 176 21.03 -18.22 -18.55
C ARG A 176 20.18 -19.15 -17.69
N LEU A 177 19.36 -20.02 -18.29
CA LEU A 177 18.62 -21.08 -17.60
C LEU A 177 19.59 -22.09 -16.99
N GLN A 178 20.59 -22.53 -17.76
CA GLN A 178 21.66 -23.41 -17.33
C GLN A 178 22.58 -22.73 -16.29
N GLN A 179 22.68 -21.40 -16.25
CA GLN A 179 23.30 -20.68 -15.13
C GLN A 179 22.42 -20.70 -13.88
N TYR A 180 21.10 -20.83 -13.99
CA TYR A 180 20.20 -21.09 -12.85
C TYR A 180 20.16 -22.58 -12.45
N GLU A 181 20.44 -23.52 -13.37
CA GLU A 181 20.48 -24.98 -13.11
C GLU A 181 21.87 -25.47 -12.66
N ASN A 182 22.96 -25.07 -13.32
CA ASN A 182 24.34 -25.25 -12.81
C ASN A 182 24.58 -24.42 -11.53
N ALA A 183 23.69 -23.46 -11.24
CA ALA A 183 23.50 -22.94 -9.90
C ALA A 183 22.81 -23.94 -8.95
N GLU A 184 22.93 -25.26 -9.14
CA GLU A 184 22.76 -26.22 -8.04
C GLU A 184 23.88 -26.05 -6.98
N ASP A 185 25.04 -25.49 -7.32
CA ASP A 185 26.04 -25.01 -6.33
C ASP A 185 25.79 -23.55 -5.88
N ALA A 186 25.17 -22.71 -6.74
CA ALA A 186 24.75 -21.36 -6.36
C ALA A 186 23.30 -21.29 -5.83
N GLU A 187 22.64 -22.44 -5.63
CA GLU A 187 21.41 -22.61 -4.87
C GLU A 187 21.66 -22.15 -3.44
N SER A 188 22.91 -22.24 -2.99
CA SER A 188 23.43 -21.54 -1.83
C SER A 188 22.90 -20.10 -1.70
N ILE A 189 22.92 -19.23 -2.71
CA ILE A 189 22.58 -17.82 -2.44
C ILE A 189 21.07 -17.61 -2.18
N PRO A 190 20.12 -18.06 -3.04
CA PRO A 190 18.69 -17.89 -2.77
C PRO A 190 18.16 -18.90 -1.73
N ARG A 191 18.59 -20.17 -1.77
CA ARG A 191 18.12 -21.24 -0.87
C ARG A 191 18.79 -21.18 0.50
N SER A 192 20.05 -20.74 0.62
CA SER A 192 20.63 -20.39 1.94
C SER A 192 20.06 -19.08 2.46
N ARG A 193 19.79 -18.04 1.63
CA ARG A 193 19.03 -16.87 2.14
C ARG A 193 17.65 -17.26 2.63
N TYR A 194 16.92 -18.11 1.90
CA TYR A 194 15.63 -18.64 2.34
C TYR A 194 15.78 -19.45 3.63
N LYS A 195 16.78 -20.34 3.73
CA LYS A 195 17.07 -21.14 4.93
C LYS A 195 17.46 -20.27 6.13
N THR A 196 18.35 -19.29 5.96
CA THR A 196 18.73 -18.33 7.02
C THR A 196 17.56 -17.44 7.43
N LEU A 197 16.69 -17.04 6.50
CA LEU A 197 15.44 -16.35 6.83
C LEU A 197 14.48 -17.27 7.59
N GLN A 198 14.37 -18.54 7.20
CA GLN A 198 13.54 -19.56 7.87
C GLN A 198 14.05 -19.88 9.28
N GLU A 199 15.37 -20.07 9.44
CA GLU A 199 16.06 -20.22 10.73
C GLU A 199 15.88 -18.98 11.61
N ARG A 200 15.92 -17.77 11.02
CA ARG A 200 15.68 -16.52 11.75
C ARG A 200 14.22 -16.35 12.16
N ILE A 201 13.27 -16.69 11.30
CA ILE A 201 11.83 -16.74 11.63
C ILE A 201 11.60 -17.73 12.78
N GLN A 202 12.19 -18.92 12.71
CA GLN A 202 12.04 -19.94 13.75
C GLN A 202 12.69 -19.52 15.08
N SER A 203 13.88 -18.91 15.03
CA SER A 203 14.52 -18.33 16.23
C SER A 203 13.69 -17.20 16.84
N GLN A 204 13.04 -16.36 16.02
CA GLN A 204 12.16 -15.30 16.51
C GLN A 204 10.84 -15.86 17.08
N GLN A 205 10.30 -16.93 16.49
CA GLN A 205 9.14 -17.65 17.05
C GLN A 205 9.47 -18.29 18.40
N GLU A 206 10.64 -18.91 18.55
CA GLU A 206 11.10 -19.41 19.84
C GLU A 206 11.32 -18.31 20.89
N GLU A 207 11.86 -17.16 20.48
CA GLU A 207 12.04 -16.00 21.36
C GLU A 207 10.68 -15.43 21.82
N ILE A 208 9.71 -15.29 20.90
CA ILE A 208 8.34 -14.89 21.21
C ILE A 208 7.72 -15.88 22.21
N PHE A 209 7.81 -17.19 21.96
CA PHE A 209 7.26 -18.21 22.86
C PHE A 209 7.90 -18.17 24.26
N LYS A 210 9.22 -17.96 24.34
CA LYS A 210 9.93 -17.77 25.62
C LYS A 210 9.46 -16.50 26.34
N LEU A 211 9.32 -15.39 25.63
CA LEU A 211 8.82 -14.13 26.18
C LEU A 211 7.36 -14.26 26.66
N GLU A 212 6.48 -14.87 25.88
CA GLU A 212 5.08 -15.16 26.25
C GLU A 212 5.00 -16.01 27.53
N THR A 213 5.82 -17.05 27.64
CA THR A 213 5.93 -17.88 28.84
C THR A 213 6.36 -17.05 30.06
N THR A 214 7.44 -16.25 29.94
CA THR A 214 7.88 -15.39 31.07
C THR A 214 6.85 -14.33 31.44
N LEU A 215 6.12 -13.79 30.46
CA LEU A 215 5.05 -12.82 30.67
C LEU A 215 3.83 -13.46 31.38
N GLN A 216 3.53 -14.74 31.09
CA GLN A 216 2.54 -15.51 31.83
C GLN A 216 2.99 -15.76 33.28
N ASP A 217 4.27 -16.10 33.52
CA ASP A 217 4.82 -16.21 34.88
C ASP A 217 4.76 -14.90 35.67
N TYR A 218 5.03 -13.76 35.02
CA TYR A 218 4.91 -12.44 35.65
C TYR A 218 3.45 -12.07 35.95
N ARG A 219 2.50 -12.41 35.08
CA ARG A 219 1.06 -12.27 35.36
C ARG A 219 0.65 -13.08 36.60
N ALA A 220 1.00 -14.36 36.65
CA ALA A 220 0.72 -15.20 37.82
C ALA A 220 1.34 -14.66 39.12
N LYS A 221 2.56 -14.09 39.06
CA LYS A 221 3.18 -13.41 40.21
C LYS A 221 2.43 -12.15 40.63
N LEU A 222 1.92 -11.35 39.69
CA LEU A 222 1.09 -10.17 39.97
C LEU A 222 -0.23 -10.57 40.65
N ASP A 223 -0.91 -11.62 40.16
CA ASP A 223 -2.14 -12.13 40.78
C ASP A 223 -1.90 -12.58 42.24
N VAL A 224 -0.81 -13.31 42.50
CA VAL A 224 -0.41 -13.71 43.86
C VAL A 224 -0.07 -12.51 44.75
N LEU A 225 0.56 -11.46 44.22
CA LEU A 225 0.82 -10.23 44.97
C LEU A 225 -0.47 -9.44 45.25
N GLN A 226 -1.42 -9.41 44.31
CA GLN A 226 -2.72 -8.78 44.50
C GLN A 226 -3.54 -9.50 45.58
N ILE A 227 -3.53 -10.83 45.60
CA ILE A 227 -4.16 -11.62 46.67
C ILE A 227 -3.55 -11.26 48.03
N LYS A 228 -2.21 -11.24 48.13
CA LYS A 228 -1.51 -10.86 49.37
C LYS A 228 -1.78 -9.42 49.80
N LEU A 229 -1.94 -8.48 48.86
CA LEU A 229 -2.31 -7.11 49.17
C LEU A 229 -3.72 -7.05 49.76
N ASN A 230 -4.69 -7.69 49.10
CA ASN A 230 -6.07 -7.79 49.58
C ASN A 230 -6.15 -8.45 50.98
N GLU A 231 -5.37 -9.51 51.24
CA GLU A 231 -5.24 -10.13 52.57
C GLU A 231 -4.72 -9.12 53.61
N LYS A 232 -3.71 -8.31 53.27
CA LYS A 232 -3.17 -7.29 54.17
C LYS A 232 -4.17 -6.18 54.42
N ASP A 233 -4.93 -5.75 53.42
CA ASP A 233 -5.98 -4.74 53.59
C ASP A 233 -7.12 -5.25 54.50
N ILE A 234 -7.50 -6.53 54.39
CA ILE A 234 -8.45 -7.18 55.31
C ILE A 234 -7.88 -7.23 56.74
N ILE A 235 -6.59 -7.56 56.90
CA ILE A 235 -5.93 -7.57 58.22
C ILE A 235 -5.85 -6.15 58.81
N ILE A 236 -5.54 -5.13 58.00
CA ILE A 236 -5.51 -3.73 58.45
C ILE A 236 -6.92 -3.29 58.85
N SER A 237 -7.93 -3.55 58.02
CA SER A 237 -9.34 -3.23 58.31
C SER A 237 -9.84 -3.87 59.62
N THR A 238 -9.56 -5.17 59.83
CA THR A 238 -9.92 -5.87 61.07
C THR A 238 -9.17 -5.29 62.28
N LYS A 239 -7.88 -5.00 62.17
CA LYS A 239 -7.10 -4.37 63.26
C LYS A 239 -7.53 -2.93 63.55
N THR A 240 -7.89 -2.13 62.54
CA THR A 240 -8.49 -0.81 62.73
C THR A 240 -9.84 -0.92 63.46
N SER A 241 -10.68 -1.90 63.11
CA SER A 241 -11.94 -2.15 63.82
C SER A 241 -11.72 -2.58 65.29
N GLU A 242 -10.74 -3.45 65.55
CA GLU A 242 -10.34 -3.83 66.91
C GLU A 242 -9.82 -2.63 67.73
N ILE A 243 -8.97 -1.78 67.13
CA ILE A 243 -8.45 -0.57 67.77
C ILE A 243 -9.59 0.39 68.08
N ASN A 244 -10.47 0.69 67.11
CA ASN A 244 -11.63 1.56 67.32
C ASN A 244 -12.53 1.03 68.46
N ALA A 245 -12.76 -0.28 68.53
CA ALA A 245 -13.53 -0.91 69.62
C ALA A 245 -12.81 -0.85 70.98
N MET A 246 -11.47 -0.91 71.00
CA MET A 246 -10.68 -0.71 72.22
C MET A 246 -10.69 0.77 72.65
N GLU A 247 -10.57 1.71 71.71
CA GLU A 247 -10.67 3.15 71.96
C GLU A 247 -12.05 3.52 72.50
N GLU A 248 -13.13 2.99 71.92
CA GLU A 248 -14.49 3.20 72.43
C GLU A 248 -14.62 2.67 73.87
N ARG A 249 -14.13 1.45 74.15
CA ARG A 249 -14.11 0.91 75.52
C ARG A 249 -13.26 1.75 76.47
N TYR A 250 -12.11 2.26 76.01
CA TYR A 250 -11.23 3.11 76.80
C TYR A 250 -11.88 4.46 77.11
N VAL A 251 -12.56 5.07 76.14
CA VAL A 251 -13.40 6.26 76.34
C VAL A 251 -14.52 5.97 77.34
N GLN A 252 -15.22 4.83 77.23
CA GLN A 252 -16.23 4.42 78.21
C GLN A 252 -15.65 4.21 79.62
N TYR A 253 -14.44 3.64 79.75
CA TYR A 253 -13.76 3.50 81.04
C TYR A 253 -13.32 4.85 81.61
N LEU A 254 -12.79 5.75 80.78
CA LEU A 254 -12.47 7.13 81.18
C LEU A 254 -13.73 7.88 81.59
N GLU A 255 -14.86 7.73 80.90
CA GLU A 255 -16.11 8.40 81.24
C GLU A 255 -16.69 7.84 82.55
N LYS A 256 -16.63 6.52 82.77
CA LYS A 256 -16.94 5.90 84.07
C LYS A 256 -16.01 6.40 85.18
N ALA A 257 -14.70 6.50 84.93
CA ALA A 257 -13.74 7.03 85.91
C ALA A 257 -13.98 8.51 86.22
N LYS A 258 -14.27 9.35 85.21
CA LYS A 258 -14.71 10.75 85.39
C LYS A 258 -16.04 10.85 86.14
N MET A 259 -16.94 9.88 85.97
CA MET A 259 -18.23 9.84 86.69
C MET A 259 -18.03 9.45 88.16
N VAL A 260 -17.20 8.46 88.45
CA VAL A 260 -16.80 8.10 89.82
C VAL A 260 -16.02 9.23 90.47
N LEU A 261 -15.09 9.87 89.77
CA LEU A 261 -14.43 11.09 90.24
C LEU A 261 -15.46 12.20 90.49
N ARG A 262 -16.43 12.45 89.61
CA ARG A 262 -17.54 13.39 89.88
C ARG A 262 -18.41 12.98 91.08
N GLN A 263 -18.53 11.71 91.42
CA GLN A 263 -19.27 11.24 92.59
C GLN A 263 -18.45 11.35 93.90
N MET A 264 -17.14 11.14 93.83
CA MET A 264 -16.23 11.23 94.97
C MET A 264 -15.62 12.63 95.16
N ASP A 265 -15.72 13.52 94.16
CA ASP A 265 -15.31 14.92 94.26
C ASP A 265 -16.07 15.54 95.44
N PRO A 266 -15.37 16.02 96.48
CA PRO A 266 -16.02 16.58 97.65
C PRO A 266 -17.02 17.65 97.28
N ARG A 267 -16.85 18.36 96.16
CA ARG A 267 -17.76 19.40 95.67
C ARG A 267 -19.14 18.89 95.26
N ASN A 268 -19.29 17.63 94.84
CA ASN A 268 -20.56 17.08 94.39
C ASN A 268 -21.31 16.33 95.50
N SER A 269 -20.59 15.67 96.41
CA SER A 269 -21.16 15.28 97.72
C SER A 269 -21.60 16.54 98.51
N ASN A 270 -20.74 17.57 98.49
CA ASN A 270 -21.10 18.92 98.91
C ASN A 270 -22.18 19.56 98.02
N SER A 271 -22.74 18.99 96.94
CA SER A 271 -23.89 19.65 96.30
C SER A 271 -25.09 19.64 97.25
N ILE A 272 -25.39 18.46 97.80
CA ILE A 272 -26.47 18.24 98.76
C ILE A 272 -26.07 18.81 100.13
N SER A 273 -24.85 18.51 100.62
CA SER A 273 -24.41 19.08 101.89
C SER A 273 -24.14 20.59 101.85
N HIS A 274 -23.85 21.22 100.70
CA HIS A 274 -23.75 22.69 100.60
C HIS A 274 -25.13 23.35 100.57
N GLN A 275 -26.16 22.71 100.01
CA GLN A 275 -27.55 23.18 100.18
C GLN A 275 -27.96 23.16 101.66
N GLU A 276 -27.64 22.08 102.38
CA GLU A 276 -27.91 21.95 103.81
C GLU A 276 -27.05 22.92 104.65
N ILE A 277 -25.76 23.07 104.35
CA ILE A 277 -24.86 24.04 104.99
C ILE A 277 -25.26 25.49 104.66
N GLN A 278 -25.78 25.79 103.46
CA GLN A 278 -26.33 27.12 103.13
C GLN A 278 -27.59 27.42 103.93
N LEU A 279 -28.49 26.44 104.10
CA LEU A 279 -29.67 26.56 104.96
C LEU A 279 -29.26 26.80 106.43
N LEU A 280 -28.32 26.01 106.95
CA LEU A 280 -27.80 26.16 108.32
C LEU A 280 -27.07 27.50 108.51
N LYS A 281 -26.26 27.94 107.55
CA LYS A 281 -25.64 29.29 107.58
C LYS A 281 -26.68 30.39 107.61
N LYS A 282 -27.72 30.31 106.79
CA LYS A 282 -28.81 31.29 106.79
C LYS A 282 -29.53 31.33 108.15
N GLN A 283 -29.77 30.17 108.76
CA GLN A 283 -30.33 30.11 110.11
C GLN A 283 -29.39 30.71 111.16
N ILE A 284 -28.08 30.50 111.06
CA ILE A 284 -27.08 31.13 111.94
C ILE A 284 -27.09 32.66 111.77
N ASP A 285 -27.01 33.19 110.54
CA ASP A 285 -27.09 34.63 110.28
C ASP A 285 -28.38 35.26 110.84
N GLU A 286 -29.49 34.53 110.78
CA GLU A 286 -30.80 34.96 111.29
C GLU A 286 -30.85 34.93 112.84
N LYS A 287 -30.21 33.94 113.47
CA LYS A 287 -29.98 33.89 114.92
C LYS A 287 -29.02 34.98 115.39
N ASP A 288 -27.94 35.25 114.67
CA ASP A 288 -26.95 36.29 115.00
C ASP A 288 -27.54 37.70 114.84
N ARG A 289 -28.40 37.93 113.84
CA ARG A 289 -29.23 39.15 113.78
C ARG A 289 -30.12 39.27 114.99
N ARG A 290 -30.78 38.17 115.40
CA ARG A 290 -31.65 38.18 116.58
C ARG A 290 -30.88 38.41 117.88
N ILE A 291 -29.66 37.89 118.00
CA ILE A 291 -28.74 38.17 119.11
C ILE A 291 -28.39 39.66 119.12
N LYS A 292 -27.95 40.25 117.99
CA LYS A 292 -27.63 41.68 117.89
C LYS A 292 -28.82 42.60 118.19
N GLU A 293 -30.04 42.20 117.84
CA GLU A 293 -31.26 42.91 118.25
C GLU A 293 -31.46 42.86 119.77
N LEU A 294 -31.34 41.67 120.37
CA LEU A 294 -31.48 41.47 121.81
C LEU A 294 -30.36 42.18 122.61
N GLU A 295 -29.13 42.21 122.11
CA GLU A 295 -28.00 42.97 122.66
C GLU A 295 -28.27 44.47 122.59
N LYS A 296 -28.76 44.97 121.44
CA LYS A 296 -29.13 46.38 121.28
C LYS A 296 -30.26 46.79 122.22
N ASP A 297 -31.26 45.93 122.41
CA ASP A 297 -32.37 46.18 123.34
C ASP A 297 -31.94 46.05 124.81
N TYR A 298 -31.00 45.14 125.12
CA TYR A 298 -30.37 45.07 126.43
C TYR A 298 -29.55 46.33 126.75
N GLU A 299 -28.77 46.84 125.80
CA GLU A 299 -27.95 48.04 126.03
C GLU A 299 -28.83 49.31 126.15
N LYS A 300 -29.93 49.41 125.41
CA LYS A 300 -30.98 50.43 125.67
C LYS A 300 -31.53 50.31 127.09
N MET A 301 -31.91 49.10 127.52
CA MET A 301 -32.45 48.86 128.86
C MET A 301 -31.42 49.18 129.97
N LYS A 302 -30.15 48.91 129.71
CA LYS A 302 -29.02 49.27 130.58
C LYS A 302 -28.82 50.79 130.65
N ALA A 303 -28.81 51.50 129.52
CA ALA A 303 -28.73 52.96 129.49
C ALA A 303 -29.92 53.62 130.23
N ILE A 304 -31.13 53.10 130.05
CA ILE A 304 -32.32 53.55 130.80
C ILE A 304 -32.14 53.34 132.31
N ARG A 305 -31.59 52.20 132.75
CA ARG A 305 -31.26 51.96 134.18
C ARG A 305 -30.17 52.89 134.69
N GLU A 306 -29.10 53.10 133.94
CA GLU A 306 -28.02 54.03 134.34
C GLU A 306 -28.53 55.48 134.46
N ASP A 307 -29.43 55.92 133.58
CA ASP A 307 -30.05 57.25 133.69
C ASP A 307 -31.07 57.32 134.85
N GLN A 308 -31.80 56.23 135.13
CA GLN A 308 -32.62 56.12 136.35
C GLN A 308 -31.77 56.15 137.63
N GLU A 309 -30.61 55.49 137.65
CA GLU A 309 -29.67 55.51 138.78
C GLU A 309 -29.05 56.91 138.97
N LYS A 310 -28.60 57.58 137.89
CA LYS A 310 -28.15 58.99 137.95
C LYS A 310 -29.26 59.90 138.48
N LEU A 311 -30.50 59.70 138.02
CA LEU A 311 -31.64 60.47 138.50
C LEU A 311 -31.91 60.21 139.99
N LEU A 312 -31.90 58.95 140.43
CA LEU A 312 -32.04 58.56 141.83
C LEU A 312 -30.93 59.17 142.71
N ILE A 313 -29.68 59.11 142.27
CA ILE A 313 -28.53 59.71 142.95
C ILE A 313 -28.70 61.23 143.04
N SER A 314 -29.11 61.91 141.95
CA SER A 314 -29.34 63.36 141.96
C SER A 314 -30.49 63.77 142.90
N ALA A 315 -31.59 63.00 142.92
CA ALA A 315 -32.69 63.18 143.86
C ALA A 315 -32.26 62.93 145.31
N TRP A 316 -31.44 61.90 145.57
CA TRP A 316 -30.93 61.58 146.90
C TRP A 316 -29.92 62.61 147.43
N TYR A 317 -29.05 63.15 146.57
CA TYR A 317 -28.18 64.28 146.92
C TYR A 317 -28.96 65.58 147.17
N SER A 318 -30.00 65.86 146.38
CA SER A 318 -30.90 66.99 146.60
C SER A 318 -31.63 66.85 147.94
N LEU A 319 -32.19 65.67 148.21
CA LEU A 319 -32.84 65.33 149.47
C LEU A 319 -31.85 65.42 150.66
N GLY A 320 -30.64 64.87 150.52
CA GLY A 320 -29.56 64.97 151.50
C GLY A 320 -29.15 66.41 151.79
N SER A 321 -29.09 67.27 150.77
CA SER A 321 -28.88 68.72 150.95
C SER A 321 -30.00 69.37 151.76
N THR A 322 -31.27 68.98 151.55
CA THR A 322 -32.37 69.48 152.38
C THR A 322 -32.33 68.95 153.81
N PHE A 323 -31.89 67.71 154.05
CA PHE A 323 -31.75 67.15 155.39
C PHE A 323 -30.56 67.77 156.14
N GLN A 324 -29.40 67.98 155.52
CA GLN A 324 -28.28 68.70 156.16
C GLN A 324 -28.67 70.14 156.51
N ARG A 325 -29.47 70.80 155.65
CA ARG A 325 -30.03 72.13 155.94
C ARG A 325 -30.95 72.12 157.17
N ARG A 326 -31.78 71.08 157.31
CA ARG A 326 -32.71 70.89 158.44
C ARG A 326 -32.01 70.42 159.73
N GLU A 327 -31.00 69.57 159.65
CA GLU A 327 -30.25 69.08 160.81
C GLU A 327 -29.35 70.18 161.40
N PHE A 328 -28.82 71.08 160.57
CA PHE A 328 -28.15 72.30 161.03
C PHE A 328 -29.10 73.24 161.80
N GLU A 329 -30.38 73.30 161.42
CA GLU A 329 -31.42 74.04 162.16
C GLU A 329 -31.88 73.33 163.45
N GLU A 330 -31.85 71.99 163.51
CA GLU A 330 -32.26 71.22 164.71
C GLU A 330 -31.15 71.06 165.76
N ARG A 331 -29.88 70.97 165.38
CA ARG A 331 -28.76 70.96 166.34
C ARG A 331 -28.63 72.26 167.13
N LEU A 332 -29.31 73.33 166.70
CA LEU A 332 -29.46 74.57 167.47
C LEU A 332 -30.47 74.46 168.64
N LYS A 333 -31.29 73.40 168.68
CA LYS A 333 -32.45 73.27 169.59
C LYS A 333 -32.32 72.16 170.64
N SER A 334 -31.31 71.30 170.55
CA SER A 334 -31.27 70.01 171.28
C SER A 334 -30.26 69.95 172.44
N HIS A 335 -30.10 71.02 173.24
CA HIS A 335 -29.02 71.10 174.24
C HIS A 335 -29.44 71.28 175.71
N GLU A 336 -30.73 71.22 176.05
CA GLU A 336 -31.20 71.27 177.45
C GLU A 336 -32.06 70.06 177.87
N ASN A 337 -31.65 69.47 179.00
CA ASN A 337 -32.39 68.59 179.92
C ASN A 337 -32.36 67.07 179.72
N GLN A 338 -31.95 66.40 180.80
CA GLN A 338 -31.54 64.99 180.93
C GLN A 338 -32.61 64.18 181.72
N SER A 339 -32.44 62.86 181.87
CA SER A 339 -31.98 62.29 183.17
C SER A 339 -32.19 60.76 183.33
N PHE A 340 -31.38 60.21 184.25
CA PHE A 340 -31.24 58.84 184.75
C PHE A 340 -32.54 58.19 185.27
N LEU A 341 -32.88 56.96 184.83
CA LEU A 341 -33.53 55.83 185.56
C LEU A 341 -34.47 54.91 184.71
N ALA A 342 -33.95 54.31 183.64
CA ALA A 342 -34.60 53.18 182.94
C ALA A 342 -33.58 52.02 182.78
N LYS A 343 -33.33 51.14 183.77
CA LYS A 343 -34.20 50.04 184.29
C LYS A 343 -34.78 49.21 183.11
N GLN A 344 -34.21 48.07 182.69
CA GLN A 344 -33.86 46.80 183.39
C GLN A 344 -35.08 45.91 183.75
N ARG A 345 -35.04 44.63 183.29
CA ARG A 345 -35.95 43.47 183.55
C ARG A 345 -37.26 43.49 182.71
N THR A 346 -37.57 42.48 181.87
CA THR A 346 -38.00 41.09 182.22
C THR A 346 -37.81 40.05 181.07
N ILE A 347 -37.88 38.74 181.38
CA ILE A 347 -37.74 37.53 180.53
C ILE A 347 -38.71 36.47 181.13
N PRO A 348 -39.57 35.68 180.40
CA PRO A 348 -39.16 34.34 179.87
C PRO A 348 -39.91 33.66 178.67
N THR A 349 -39.20 32.67 178.11
CA THR A 349 -39.48 31.40 177.35
C THR A 349 -40.84 30.66 177.58
N THR A 350 -41.43 29.75 176.75
CA THR A 350 -41.19 29.09 175.40
C THR A 350 -42.47 28.33 174.91
N ARG A 351 -42.53 27.74 173.67
CA ARG A 351 -42.69 26.25 173.38
C ARG A 351 -43.15 25.81 171.94
N LYS A 352 -42.39 24.88 171.30
CA LYS A 352 -42.71 23.86 170.21
C LYS A 352 -43.12 24.35 168.78
N GLN A 353 -42.95 23.60 167.66
CA GLN A 353 -42.47 22.20 167.39
C GLN A 353 -41.76 22.02 165.99
N LEU A 354 -41.18 20.82 165.74
CA LEU A 354 -40.31 20.32 164.61
C LEU A 354 -41.08 19.82 163.33
N PRO A 355 -40.48 19.15 162.26
CA PRO A 355 -39.10 18.64 161.94
C PRO A 355 -38.61 18.91 160.45
N PRO A 356 -37.61 18.20 159.82
CA PRO A 356 -36.21 17.84 160.20
C PRO A 356 -35.08 18.05 159.11
N ASP A 357 -33.81 18.22 159.57
CA ASP A 357 -32.48 17.62 159.17
C ASP A 357 -32.10 17.15 157.73
N PRO A 358 -30.81 16.75 157.40
CA PRO A 358 -29.45 16.91 158.01
C PRO A 358 -28.38 17.34 156.94
N SER A 359 -27.02 17.15 157.00
CA SER A 359 -25.93 17.52 157.95
C SER A 359 -24.51 17.34 157.31
N ASN A 360 -23.45 18.04 157.80
CA ASN A 360 -21.99 17.68 157.76
C ASN A 360 -21.20 17.63 156.40
N SER A 361 -19.84 17.61 156.31
CA SER A 361 -18.69 18.07 157.14
C SER A 361 -17.32 17.83 156.43
N SER A 362 -16.27 18.62 156.75
CA SER A 362 -14.81 18.30 156.85
C SER A 362 -13.97 17.45 155.83
N THR A 363 -12.67 17.80 155.76
CA THR A 363 -11.43 16.97 155.62
C THR A 363 -10.84 16.45 154.27
N ASN A 364 -9.49 16.58 154.20
CA ASN A 364 -8.43 15.69 153.65
C ASN A 364 -8.42 15.14 152.19
N GLY A 365 -7.36 15.47 151.45
CA GLY A 365 -6.12 14.64 151.44
C GLY A 365 -6.00 13.38 150.55
N THR A 366 -5.25 13.51 149.45
CA THR A 366 -4.32 12.52 148.83
C THR A 366 -4.80 11.21 148.16
N ASN A 367 -4.02 10.84 147.12
CA ASN A 367 -3.65 9.49 146.63
C ASN A 367 -4.54 8.71 145.63
N LYS A 368 -3.94 8.51 144.45
CA LYS A 368 -3.69 7.23 143.73
C LYS A 368 -4.82 6.24 143.37
N THR A 369 -4.82 5.95 142.06
CA THR A 369 -4.89 4.62 141.39
C THR A 369 -6.20 3.85 141.18
N SER A 370 -6.28 3.35 139.94
CA SER A 370 -6.80 2.05 139.50
C SER A 370 -8.28 1.88 139.16
N LYS A 371 -8.49 1.31 137.97
CA LYS A 371 -9.36 0.17 137.59
C LYS A 371 -10.58 -0.11 138.50
N ARG A 372 -11.76 -0.33 137.93
CA ARG A 372 -11.96 -1.23 136.77
C ARG A 372 -12.84 -0.65 135.66
#